data_AF-A0A9E3K2Z6-F1
#
_entry.id   AF-A0A9E3K2Z6-F1
#
_cell.length_a   1.000
_cell.length_b   1.000
_cell.length_c   1.000
_cell.angle_alpha   90.00
_cell.angle_beta   90.00
_cell.angle_gamma   90.00
#
_symmetry.space_group_name_H-M   'P 1'
#
loop_
_entity.id
_entity.type
_entity.pdbx_description
1 polymer ?
#
loop_
_entity_poly.entity_id
_entity_poly.type
_entity_poly.pdbx_seq_one_letter_code
_entity_poly.pdbx_strand_id
1 'polypeptide(L)'
;AQGVDEGAGIDLDQGAGDQGLMFGYACDETPELMPAAIYYAHRLVERQSQLRKDGRLPWLRPDAKSQVTLRYVNGRPVSVNTVVLSTQHAPEVSHSQIEEAVIEEIIKPVLPREWLQDTRYLVNPTGRFVIGGPQGDCGLTGRKIIVDTYGGAAPHGGGAFSGKDPSKVDRSAAYAARYVAKNVVAAGLARQCQVQVSYAIGVARPINITVYTEGTGVISDEKIAELVMEHFDLRPKGIVQMLDLLRPIYAKTAAYGHFGREEPEFSWERTDKAALLRAEAGIA
;
A
#
# COMPACT_ATOMS: atom_id res chain seq x y z
N ALA A 1 -9.04 -19.56 -14.96
CA ALA A 1 -8.26 -18.81 -15.96
C ALA A 1 -7.57 -19.83 -16.83
N GLN A 2 -7.32 -19.58 -18.11
CA GLN A 2 -6.49 -20.50 -18.92
C GLN A 2 -5.02 -20.37 -18.49
N GLY A 3 -4.27 -21.47 -18.45
CA GLY A 3 -2.82 -21.47 -18.17
C GLY A 3 -2.40 -21.51 -16.70
N VAL A 4 -3.33 -21.72 -15.75
CA VAL A 4 -3.02 -21.86 -14.31
C VAL A 4 -3.06 -23.31 -13.81
N ASP A 5 -3.40 -24.25 -14.68
CA ASP A 5 -3.49 -25.67 -14.37
C ASP A 5 -2.11 -26.32 -14.57
N GLU A 6 -1.60 -26.99 -13.53
CA GLU A 6 -0.31 -27.70 -13.61
C GLU A 6 -0.38 -28.87 -14.61
N GLY A 7 0.72 -29.09 -15.33
CA GLY A 7 0.82 -30.17 -16.33
C GLY A 7 0.08 -29.88 -17.64
N ALA A 8 -0.43 -28.67 -17.85
CA ALA A 8 -1.12 -28.26 -19.08
C ALA A 8 -0.46 -27.00 -19.67
N GLY A 9 -0.27 -26.99 -20.99
CA GLY A 9 0.40 -25.89 -21.70
C GLY A 9 1.80 -26.24 -22.17
N ILE A 10 2.58 -25.21 -22.57
CA ILE A 10 3.98 -25.37 -23.01
C ILE A 10 4.92 -25.44 -21.79
N ASP A 11 4.63 -24.64 -20.76
CA ASP A 11 5.24 -24.74 -19.45
C ASP A 11 4.42 -25.73 -18.60
N LEU A 12 5.06 -26.74 -18.04
CA LEU A 12 4.40 -27.77 -17.23
C LEU A 12 4.27 -27.33 -15.76
N ASP A 13 5.04 -26.33 -15.34
CA ASP A 13 4.85 -25.65 -14.05
C ASP A 13 3.59 -24.77 -14.11
N GLN A 14 3.03 -24.40 -12.95
CA GLN A 14 1.89 -23.48 -12.91
C GLN A 14 2.27 -22.10 -13.48
N GLY A 15 1.74 -21.80 -14.66
CA GLY A 15 1.93 -20.53 -15.35
C GLY A 15 1.15 -19.35 -14.74
N ALA A 16 1.49 -18.13 -15.17
CA ALA A 16 0.75 -16.93 -14.77
C ALA A 16 -0.66 -16.93 -15.39
N GLY A 17 -1.66 -16.52 -14.60
CA GLY A 17 -3.05 -16.49 -15.06
C GLY A 17 -3.42 -15.37 -16.05
N ASP A 18 -2.51 -14.43 -16.29
CA ASP A 18 -2.61 -13.39 -17.30
C ASP A 18 -1.20 -12.79 -17.57
N GLN A 19 -1.06 -12.01 -18.65
CA GLN A 19 0.07 -11.12 -18.83
C GLN A 19 -0.07 -9.87 -17.95
N GLY A 20 1.04 -9.20 -17.65
CA GLY A 20 0.99 -7.91 -16.96
C GLY A 20 2.31 -7.52 -16.32
N LEU A 21 2.32 -6.33 -15.73
CA LEU A 21 3.43 -5.80 -14.95
C LEU A 21 2.92 -5.33 -13.59
N MET A 22 3.73 -5.50 -12.54
CA MET A 22 3.38 -5.16 -11.17
C MET A 22 4.55 -4.43 -10.51
N PHE A 23 4.23 -3.55 -9.57
CA PHE A 23 5.23 -2.76 -8.84
C PHE A 23 5.15 -3.00 -7.33
N GLY A 24 6.32 -3.14 -6.74
CA GLY A 24 6.61 -3.13 -5.32
C GLY A 24 7.36 -1.87 -4.94
N TYR A 25 7.11 -1.33 -3.76
CA TYR A 25 7.83 -0.17 -3.26
C TYR A 25 7.96 -0.19 -1.74
N ALA A 26 9.09 0.33 -1.26
CA ALA A 26 9.33 0.65 0.15
C ALA A 26 10.28 1.83 0.28
N CYS A 27 10.12 2.59 1.36
CA CYS A 27 11.04 3.66 1.75
C CYS A 27 11.12 3.79 3.28
N ASP A 28 12.15 4.43 3.79
CA ASP A 28 12.38 4.62 5.23
C ASP A 28 11.72 5.90 5.81
N GLU A 29 10.60 6.35 5.24
CA GLU A 29 9.88 7.56 5.71
C GLU A 29 8.97 7.32 6.92
N THR A 30 8.51 6.08 7.11
CA THR A 30 7.61 5.66 8.19
C THR A 30 8.06 4.33 8.80
N PRO A 31 7.65 4.00 10.04
CA PRO A 31 8.03 2.74 10.68
C PRO A 31 7.70 1.49 9.85
N GLU A 32 6.59 1.50 9.13
CA GLU A 32 6.10 0.39 8.30
C GLU A 32 6.68 0.40 6.88
N LEU A 33 7.73 1.21 6.65
CA LEU A 33 8.45 1.36 5.40
C LEU A 33 7.57 1.77 4.21
N MET A 34 6.66 2.71 4.45
CA MET A 34 5.73 3.27 3.48
C MET A 34 5.98 4.77 3.23
N PRO A 35 5.60 5.30 2.04
CA PRO A 35 5.58 6.74 1.81
C PRO A 35 4.66 7.45 2.81
N ALA A 36 5.14 8.53 3.42
CA ALA A 36 4.45 9.15 4.54
C ALA A 36 3.04 9.67 4.19
N ALA A 37 2.86 10.24 2.99
CA ALA A 37 1.58 10.85 2.62
C ALA A 37 0.43 9.83 2.55
N ILE A 38 0.65 8.68 1.90
CA ILE A 38 -0.37 7.61 1.80
C ILE A 38 -0.60 6.94 3.16
N TYR A 39 0.47 6.73 3.92
CA TYR A 39 0.41 6.17 5.27
C TYR A 39 -0.54 6.99 6.15
N TYR A 40 -0.29 8.29 6.29
CA TYR A 40 -1.11 9.15 7.13
C TYR A 40 -2.52 9.37 6.56
N ALA A 41 -2.68 9.45 5.23
CA ALA A 41 -4.01 9.50 4.63
C ALA A 41 -4.85 8.27 5.01
N HIS A 42 -4.29 7.07 5.00
CA HIS A 42 -5.02 5.88 5.47
C HIS A 42 -5.37 5.96 6.96
N ARG A 43 -4.41 6.35 7.81
CA ARG A 43 -4.64 6.45 9.26
C ARG A 43 -5.75 7.45 9.61
N LEU A 44 -5.91 8.53 8.85
CA LEU A 44 -6.98 9.52 9.05
C LEU A 44 -8.38 8.92 8.84
N VAL A 45 -8.63 8.24 7.72
CA VAL A 45 -9.95 7.61 7.46
C VAL A 45 -10.19 6.36 8.31
N GLU A 46 -9.13 5.68 8.75
CA GLU A 46 -9.24 4.62 9.75
C GLU A 46 -9.68 5.18 11.10
N ARG A 47 -9.05 6.27 11.57
CA ARG A 47 -9.43 6.97 12.81
C ARG A 47 -10.85 7.52 12.75
N GLN A 48 -11.27 8.10 11.63
CA GLN A 48 -12.66 8.51 11.40
C GLN A 48 -13.63 7.33 11.61
N SER A 49 -13.31 6.18 11.03
CA SER A 49 -14.13 4.97 11.12
C SER A 49 -14.18 4.41 12.54
N GLN A 50 -13.07 4.47 13.29
CA GLN A 50 -13.00 4.07 14.69
C GLN A 50 -13.94 4.90 15.56
N LEU A 51 -13.79 6.24 15.54
CA LEU A 51 -14.60 7.17 16.34
C LEU A 51 -16.10 7.09 16.02
N ARG A 52 -16.43 6.77 14.76
CA ARG A 52 -17.80 6.52 14.34
C ARG A 52 -18.34 5.21 14.91
N LYS A 53 -17.56 4.13 14.83
CA LYS A 53 -18.00 2.78 15.25
C LYS A 53 -18.08 2.63 16.76
N ASP A 54 -17.22 3.30 17.51
CA ASP A 54 -17.24 3.27 18.97
C ASP A 54 -18.16 4.32 19.61
N GLY A 55 -18.77 5.19 18.79
CA GLY A 55 -19.77 6.16 19.22
C GLY A 55 -19.23 7.44 19.84
N ARG A 56 -17.91 7.67 19.87
CA ARG A 56 -17.33 8.94 20.36
C ARG A 56 -17.74 10.14 19.52
N LEU A 57 -17.87 9.95 18.20
CA LEU A 57 -18.44 10.96 17.29
C LEU A 57 -19.66 10.37 16.57
N PRO A 58 -20.83 10.29 17.24
CA PRO A 58 -21.98 9.51 16.76
C PRO A 58 -22.69 10.13 15.55
N TRP A 59 -22.39 11.39 15.25
CA TRP A 59 -22.89 12.10 14.07
C TRP A 59 -22.11 11.77 12.79
N LEU A 60 -20.96 11.08 12.88
CA LEU A 60 -20.20 10.63 11.70
C LEU A 60 -21.00 9.57 10.93
N ARG A 61 -20.98 9.67 9.60
CA ARG A 61 -21.51 8.65 8.70
C ARG A 61 -20.37 7.92 7.97
N PRO A 62 -20.64 6.80 7.27
CA PRO A 62 -19.59 5.93 6.76
C PRO A 62 -18.70 6.50 5.65
N ASP A 63 -19.20 7.41 4.81
CA ASP A 63 -18.45 7.92 3.66
C ASP A 63 -17.48 9.04 4.09
N ALA A 64 -16.18 8.83 3.87
CA ALA A 64 -15.15 9.80 4.20
C ALA A 64 -13.95 9.69 3.24
N LYS A 65 -13.28 10.82 3.01
CA LYS A 65 -12.10 10.96 2.15
C LYS A 65 -11.08 11.84 2.84
N SER A 66 -9.81 11.47 2.76
CA SER A 66 -8.69 12.26 3.29
C SER A 66 -7.59 12.44 2.25
N GLN A 67 -6.91 13.58 2.33
CA GLN A 67 -5.73 13.89 1.53
C GLN A 67 -4.72 14.61 2.42
N VAL A 68 -3.45 14.24 2.32
CA VAL A 68 -2.35 14.85 3.05
C VAL A 68 -1.32 15.36 2.04
N THR A 69 -0.95 16.63 2.14
CA THR A 69 0.11 17.24 1.35
C THR A 69 1.28 17.57 2.27
N LEU A 70 2.41 16.91 2.02
CA LEU A 70 3.64 17.07 2.80
C LEU A 70 4.64 17.96 2.08
N ARG A 71 5.45 18.69 2.87
CA ARG A 71 6.64 19.36 2.38
C ARG A 71 7.83 18.42 2.48
N TYR A 72 8.59 18.30 1.41
CA TYR A 72 9.84 17.53 1.37
C TYR A 72 11.06 18.45 1.30
N VAL A 73 12.12 18.09 2.01
CA VAL A 73 13.46 18.70 1.91
C VAL A 73 14.47 17.57 1.83
N ASN A 74 15.32 17.58 0.81
CA ASN A 74 16.34 16.54 0.58
C ASN A 74 15.78 15.11 0.59
N GLY A 75 14.61 14.91 -0.04
CA GLY A 75 13.95 13.60 -0.10
C GLY A 75 13.39 13.10 1.23
N ARG A 76 13.17 13.97 2.22
CA ARG A 76 12.55 13.64 3.51
C ARG A 76 11.32 14.51 3.78
N PRO A 77 10.22 13.94 4.31
CA PRO A 77 9.11 14.73 4.77
C PRO A 77 9.50 15.53 6.02
N VAL A 78 9.20 16.82 6.03
CA VAL A 78 9.58 17.73 7.15
C VAL A 78 8.39 18.41 7.82
N SER A 79 7.26 18.56 7.13
CA SER A 79 6.04 19.14 7.70
C SER A 79 4.80 18.82 6.85
N VAL A 80 3.62 19.02 7.43
CA VAL A 80 2.34 18.92 6.72
C VAL A 80 1.94 20.32 6.26
N ASN A 81 1.83 20.49 4.94
CA ASN A 81 1.36 21.76 4.38
C ASN A 81 -0.17 21.88 4.47
N THR A 82 -0.89 20.86 3.98
CA THR A 82 -2.35 20.87 3.92
C THR A 82 -2.91 19.50 4.28
N VAL A 83 -3.97 19.48 5.09
CA VAL A 83 -4.81 18.29 5.32
C VAL A 83 -6.21 18.59 4.82
N VAL A 84 -6.73 17.74 3.93
CA VAL A 84 -8.13 17.75 3.53
C VAL A 84 -8.81 16.55 4.15
N LEU A 85 -9.92 16.77 4.85
CA LEU A 85 -10.76 15.68 5.36
C LEU A 85 -12.23 16.02 5.12
N SER A 86 -12.84 15.26 4.22
CA SER A 86 -14.29 15.32 3.98
C SER A 86 -14.95 14.11 4.60
N THR A 87 -15.88 14.31 5.52
CA THR A 87 -16.63 13.24 6.17
C THR A 87 -18.12 13.50 6.06
N GLN A 88 -18.85 12.46 5.69
CA GLN A 88 -20.29 12.45 5.73
C GLN A 88 -20.77 12.57 7.18
N HIS A 89 -21.86 13.28 7.40
CA HIS A 89 -22.36 13.57 8.74
C HIS A 89 -23.90 13.59 8.81
N ALA A 90 -24.41 13.51 10.04
CA ALA A 90 -25.82 13.72 10.35
C ALA A 90 -26.21 15.20 10.08
N PRO A 91 -27.44 15.50 9.61
CA PRO A 91 -27.83 16.85 9.23
C PRO A 91 -27.92 17.84 10.41
N GLU A 92 -27.91 17.35 11.65
CA GLU A 92 -28.10 18.13 12.88
C GLU A 92 -26.81 18.77 13.41
N VAL A 93 -25.63 18.24 13.06
CA VAL A 93 -24.34 18.78 13.55
C VAL A 93 -23.92 20.02 12.73
N SER A 94 -23.44 21.07 13.41
CA SER A 94 -22.97 22.28 12.73
C SER A 94 -21.61 22.08 12.08
N HIS A 95 -21.28 22.88 11.06
CA HIS A 95 -19.95 22.84 10.45
C HIS A 95 -18.84 23.10 11.46
N SER A 96 -19.01 24.10 12.35
CA SER A 96 -17.97 24.44 13.34
C SER A 96 -17.67 23.27 14.28
N GLN A 97 -18.69 22.53 14.70
CA GLN A 97 -18.53 21.32 15.51
C GLN A 97 -17.83 20.20 14.74
N ILE A 98 -18.15 20.03 13.45
CA ILE A 98 -17.47 19.05 12.59
C ILE A 98 -15.99 19.42 12.47
N GLU A 99 -15.68 20.67 12.13
CA GLU A 99 -14.33 21.15 11.90
C GLU A 99 -13.45 20.98 13.13
N GLU A 100 -13.91 21.45 14.29
CA GLU A 100 -13.21 21.30 15.56
C GLU A 100 -12.97 19.83 15.90
N ALA A 101 -14.01 19.00 15.88
CA ALA A 101 -13.89 17.59 16.24
C ALA A 101 -13.00 16.80 15.25
N VAL A 102 -13.07 17.09 13.96
CA VAL A 102 -12.19 16.47 12.95
C VAL A 102 -10.73 16.85 13.22
N ILE A 103 -10.44 18.12 13.52
CA ILE A 103 -9.08 18.56 13.79
C ILE A 103 -8.55 17.93 15.09
N GLU A 104 -9.29 18.01 16.19
CA GLU A 104 -8.83 17.56 17.51
C GLU A 104 -8.85 16.04 17.69
N GLU A 105 -9.87 15.34 17.20
CA GLU A 105 -10.07 13.91 17.48
C GLU A 105 -9.53 12.99 16.37
N ILE A 106 -9.38 13.51 15.15
CA ILE A 106 -8.94 12.73 13.98
C ILE A 106 -7.56 13.18 13.49
N ILE A 107 -7.36 14.46 13.17
CA ILE A 107 -6.14 14.91 12.51
C ILE A 107 -4.94 14.98 13.47
N LYS A 108 -5.08 15.71 14.58
CA LYS A 108 -3.99 15.88 15.56
C LYS A 108 -3.51 14.58 16.21
N PRO A 109 -4.38 13.59 16.52
CA PRO A 109 -3.92 12.33 17.11
C PRO A 109 -3.22 11.39 16.12
N VAL A 110 -3.37 11.63 14.81
CA VAL A 110 -2.82 10.76 13.75
C VAL A 110 -1.51 11.30 13.19
N LEU A 111 -1.38 12.61 13.03
CA LEU A 111 -0.20 13.24 12.43
C LEU A 111 0.85 13.62 13.49
N PRO A 112 2.17 13.57 13.16
CA PRO A 112 3.21 14.03 14.07
C PRO A 112 2.99 15.49 14.48
N ARG A 113 2.98 15.77 15.78
CA ARG A 113 2.64 17.10 16.32
C ARG A 113 3.59 18.18 15.80
N GLU A 114 4.86 17.84 15.66
CA GLU A 114 5.92 18.68 15.12
C GLU A 114 5.67 19.11 13.66
N TRP A 115 4.87 18.36 12.90
CA TRP A 115 4.58 18.67 11.51
C TRP A 115 3.40 19.64 11.32
N LEU A 116 2.67 19.98 12.39
CA LEU A 116 1.37 20.65 12.33
C LEU A 116 1.38 22.18 12.54
N GLN A 117 2.55 22.80 12.72
CA GLN A 117 2.67 24.19 13.18
C GLN A 117 1.99 25.22 12.24
N ASP A 118 2.18 25.09 10.94
CA ASP A 118 1.63 26.00 9.91
C ASP A 118 0.68 25.27 8.94
N THR A 119 0.02 24.22 9.42
CA THR A 119 -0.81 23.37 8.57
C THR A 119 -2.14 24.03 8.24
N ARG A 120 -2.50 24.01 6.96
CA ARG A 120 -3.85 24.38 6.51
C ARG A 120 -4.80 23.18 6.64
N TYR A 121 -5.86 23.34 7.40
CA TYR A 121 -6.93 22.35 7.50
C TYR A 121 -8.10 22.71 6.58
N LEU A 122 -8.54 21.75 5.77
CA LEU A 122 -9.71 21.87 4.88
C LEU A 122 -10.72 20.77 5.25
N VAL A 123 -11.57 21.07 6.23
CA VAL A 123 -12.61 20.14 6.70
C VAL A 123 -13.93 20.47 6.03
N ASN A 124 -14.54 19.47 5.38
CA ASN A 124 -15.82 19.61 4.65
C ASN A 124 -15.94 20.92 3.85
N PRO A 125 -15.01 21.22 2.91
CA PRO A 125 -14.89 22.55 2.29
C PRO A 125 -16.11 23.01 1.48
N THR A 126 -17.02 22.10 1.13
CA THR A 126 -18.31 22.41 0.47
C THR A 126 -19.39 22.87 1.46
N GLY A 127 -19.10 22.88 2.76
CA GLY A 127 -20.00 23.26 3.83
C GLY A 127 -20.84 22.11 4.38
N ARG A 128 -21.43 21.27 3.51
CA ARG A 128 -22.39 20.24 3.90
C ARG A 128 -22.19 18.94 3.13
N PHE A 129 -22.11 17.82 3.87
CA PHE A 129 -21.96 16.48 3.31
C PHE A 129 -22.88 15.46 4.04
N VAL A 130 -24.19 15.53 3.75
CA VAL A 130 -25.20 14.65 4.39
C VAL A 130 -25.52 13.42 3.55
N ILE A 131 -25.69 13.61 2.24
CA ILE A 131 -25.91 12.52 1.26
C ILE A 131 -24.54 12.00 0.84
N GLY A 132 -24.34 10.68 0.87
CA GLY A 132 -23.07 10.03 0.58
C GLY A 132 -23.25 8.54 0.31
N GLY A 133 -22.16 7.81 0.12
CA GLY A 133 -22.18 6.41 -0.28
C GLY A 133 -22.80 6.21 -1.67
N PRO A 134 -23.30 5.00 -1.99
CA PRO A 134 -23.82 4.68 -3.33
C PRO A 134 -24.97 5.58 -3.81
N GLN A 135 -25.69 6.25 -2.91
CA GLN A 135 -26.72 7.23 -3.27
C GLN A 135 -26.12 8.50 -3.90
N GLY A 136 -24.93 8.91 -3.45
CA GLY A 136 -24.26 10.12 -3.92
C GLY A 136 -23.20 9.88 -5.00
N ASP A 137 -22.56 8.70 -5.01
CA ASP A 137 -21.47 8.37 -5.93
C ASP A 137 -21.40 6.85 -6.17
N CYS A 138 -21.42 6.41 -7.43
CA CYS A 138 -21.43 4.99 -7.79
C CYS A 138 -20.08 4.32 -7.49
N GLY A 139 -20.10 3.20 -6.76
CA GLY A 139 -18.90 2.43 -6.42
C GLY A 139 -18.66 1.28 -7.41
N LEU A 140 -17.41 1.08 -7.81
CA LEU A 140 -16.97 -0.08 -8.60
C LEU A 140 -15.66 -0.67 -8.06
N THR A 141 -15.54 -1.99 -8.09
CA THR A 141 -14.32 -2.72 -7.75
C THR A 141 -13.13 -2.25 -8.60
N GLY A 142 -11.96 -2.07 -7.97
CA GLY A 142 -10.74 -1.70 -8.69
C GLY A 142 -10.64 -0.24 -9.11
N ARG A 143 -11.48 0.66 -8.57
CA ARG A 143 -11.41 2.11 -8.83
C ARG A 143 -10.64 2.90 -7.78
N LYS A 144 -9.80 2.22 -7.00
CA LYS A 144 -8.96 2.78 -5.93
C LYS A 144 -7.53 2.25 -5.93
N ILE A 145 -7.03 1.73 -7.05
CA ILE A 145 -5.72 1.06 -7.16
C ILE A 145 -4.53 1.87 -6.62
N ILE A 146 -4.54 3.20 -6.74
CA ILE A 146 -3.46 4.05 -6.20
C ILE A 146 -3.58 4.23 -4.68
N VAL A 147 -4.82 4.28 -4.17
CA VAL A 147 -5.11 4.29 -2.73
C VAL A 147 -4.83 2.91 -2.14
N ASP A 148 -5.07 1.82 -2.86
CA ASP A 148 -4.79 0.46 -2.41
C ASP A 148 -3.28 0.19 -2.27
N THR A 149 -2.42 1.04 -2.87
CA THR A 149 -0.97 0.86 -2.96
C THR A 149 -0.19 2.00 -2.30
N TYR A 150 0.45 2.87 -3.09
CA TYR A 150 1.51 3.78 -2.64
C TYR A 150 1.12 5.26 -2.76
N GLY A 151 -0.16 5.57 -3.01
CA GLY A 151 -0.66 6.95 -3.08
C GLY A 151 0.01 7.81 -4.16
N GLY A 152 0.56 7.19 -5.20
CA GLY A 152 1.26 7.86 -6.29
C GLY A 152 2.75 8.11 -6.05
N ALA A 153 3.30 7.70 -4.90
CA ALA A 153 4.74 7.75 -4.65
C ALA A 153 5.54 6.75 -5.50
N ALA A 154 4.89 5.68 -5.96
CA ALA A 154 5.47 4.70 -6.87
C ALA A 154 4.52 4.45 -8.07
N PRO A 155 5.04 4.01 -9.22
CA PRO A 155 4.25 3.59 -10.37
C PRO A 155 3.31 2.42 -10.04
N HIS A 156 2.33 2.22 -10.93
CA HIS A 156 1.37 1.14 -10.79
C HIS A 156 1.16 0.44 -12.14
N GLY A 157 1.02 -0.89 -12.12
CA GLY A 157 0.93 -1.70 -13.34
C GLY A 157 -0.46 -1.80 -13.95
N GLY A 158 -1.48 -1.37 -13.22
CA GLY A 158 -2.87 -1.22 -13.69
C GLY A 158 -3.84 -2.26 -13.14
N GLY A 159 -3.33 -3.45 -12.77
CA GLY A 159 -4.14 -4.53 -12.20
C GLY A 159 -4.75 -4.20 -10.84
N ALA A 160 -6.07 -4.29 -10.72
CA ALA A 160 -6.74 -4.20 -9.41
C ALA A 160 -6.57 -5.48 -8.57
N PHE A 161 -6.69 -5.36 -7.24
CA PHE A 161 -6.50 -6.48 -6.33
C PHE A 161 -7.81 -7.18 -5.94
N SER A 162 -8.79 -6.46 -5.40
CA SER A 162 -10.03 -7.02 -4.83
C SER A 162 -10.83 -7.88 -5.80
N GLY A 163 -11.33 -9.03 -5.33
CA GLY A 163 -12.10 -9.99 -6.15
C GLY A 163 -11.27 -11.04 -6.91
N LYS A 164 -9.94 -11.04 -6.77
CA LYS A 164 -9.02 -11.98 -7.45
C LYS A 164 -8.38 -12.95 -6.46
N ASP A 165 -8.42 -14.25 -6.71
CA ASP A 165 -7.64 -15.24 -5.95
C ASP A 165 -6.13 -15.13 -6.29
N PRO A 166 -5.22 -15.73 -5.48
CA PRO A 166 -3.79 -15.45 -5.62
C PRO A 166 -3.12 -16.13 -6.82
N SER A 167 -3.84 -16.92 -7.63
CA SER A 167 -3.33 -17.35 -8.94
C SER A 167 -3.17 -16.17 -9.92
N LYS A 168 -3.81 -15.03 -9.66
CA LYS A 168 -3.76 -13.83 -10.49
C LYS A 168 -2.60 -12.94 -10.07
N VAL A 169 -1.60 -12.86 -10.95
CA VAL A 169 -0.35 -12.13 -10.73
C VAL A 169 -0.56 -10.65 -10.40
N ASP A 170 -1.65 -10.03 -10.86
CA ASP A 170 -2.03 -8.66 -10.47
C ASP A 170 -2.03 -8.46 -8.95
N ARG A 171 -2.45 -9.48 -8.19
CA ARG A 171 -2.46 -9.45 -6.73
C ARG A 171 -1.20 -10.08 -6.16
N SER A 172 -0.93 -11.34 -6.50
CA SER A 172 0.13 -12.11 -5.85
C SER A 172 1.52 -11.52 -6.14
N ALA A 173 1.80 -11.15 -7.39
CA ALA A 173 3.09 -10.57 -7.76
C ALA A 173 3.25 -9.13 -7.26
N ALA A 174 2.17 -8.36 -7.14
CA ALA A 174 2.23 -7.05 -6.46
C ALA A 174 2.59 -7.18 -4.97
N TYR A 175 2.01 -8.18 -4.28
CA TYR A 175 2.36 -8.46 -2.87
C TYR A 175 3.79 -8.97 -2.74
N ALA A 176 4.23 -9.86 -3.63
CA ALA A 176 5.62 -10.32 -3.66
C ALA A 176 6.59 -9.17 -3.91
N ALA A 177 6.28 -8.27 -4.84
CA ALA A 177 7.12 -7.11 -5.11
C ALA A 177 7.20 -6.16 -3.91
N ARG A 178 6.08 -5.92 -3.19
CA ARG A 178 6.10 -5.21 -1.90
C ARG A 178 7.00 -5.91 -0.88
N TYR A 179 6.84 -7.22 -0.73
CA TYR A 179 7.61 -8.03 0.21
C TYR A 179 9.12 -7.95 -0.07
N VAL A 180 9.52 -8.04 -1.34
CA VAL A 180 10.90 -7.86 -1.76
C VAL A 180 11.40 -6.45 -1.42
N ALA A 181 10.72 -5.41 -1.89
CA ALA A 181 11.13 -4.01 -1.68
C ALA A 181 11.26 -3.68 -0.19
N LYS A 182 10.29 -4.11 0.63
CA LYS A 182 10.29 -3.91 2.08
C LYS A 182 11.47 -4.60 2.75
N ASN A 183 11.79 -5.84 2.35
CA ASN A 183 12.95 -6.56 2.89
C ASN A 183 14.29 -5.94 2.45
N VAL A 184 14.40 -5.40 1.24
CA VAL A 184 15.60 -4.68 0.78
C VAL A 184 15.85 -3.43 1.64
N VAL A 185 14.81 -2.62 1.88
CA VAL A 185 14.93 -1.43 2.74
C VAL A 185 15.19 -1.81 4.18
N ALA A 186 14.48 -2.81 4.72
CA ALA A 186 14.66 -3.30 6.09
C ALA A 186 16.06 -3.90 6.33
N ALA A 187 16.68 -4.50 5.32
CA ALA A 187 18.05 -5.01 5.38
C ALA A 187 19.09 -3.89 5.47
N GLY A 188 18.70 -2.64 5.18
CA GLY A 188 19.61 -1.50 5.08
C GLY A 188 20.38 -1.46 3.77
N LEU A 189 19.92 -2.18 2.73
CA LEU A 189 20.56 -2.18 1.41
C LEU A 189 20.26 -0.91 0.62
N ALA A 190 19.16 -0.22 0.93
CA ALA A 190 18.77 1.05 0.34
C ALA A 190 17.82 1.80 1.27
N ARG A 191 17.66 3.11 1.06
CA ARG A 191 16.62 3.90 1.75
C ARG A 191 15.28 3.89 1.01
N GLN A 192 15.32 3.73 -0.31
CA GLN A 192 14.17 3.58 -1.18
C GLN A 192 14.43 2.41 -2.13
N CYS A 193 13.41 1.60 -2.39
CA CYS A 193 13.51 0.49 -3.32
C CYS A 193 12.20 0.33 -4.07
N GLN A 194 12.27 0.38 -5.39
CA GLN A 194 11.21 0.00 -6.31
C GLN A 194 11.56 -1.33 -6.97
N VAL A 195 10.58 -2.23 -7.04
CA VAL A 195 10.70 -3.52 -7.73
C VAL A 195 9.62 -3.60 -8.79
N GLN A 196 9.99 -3.91 -10.03
CA GLN A 196 9.05 -4.22 -11.10
C GLN A 196 9.17 -5.69 -11.48
N VAL A 197 8.05 -6.37 -11.64
CA VAL A 197 7.98 -7.74 -12.17
C VAL A 197 6.98 -7.80 -13.32
N SER A 198 7.22 -8.62 -14.33
CA SER A 198 6.27 -8.84 -15.43
C SER A 198 6.16 -10.30 -15.85
N TYR A 199 4.99 -10.69 -16.36
CA TYR A 199 4.65 -12.06 -16.75
C TYR A 199 4.01 -12.11 -18.13
N ALA A 200 4.19 -13.25 -18.80
CA ALA A 200 3.37 -13.68 -19.93
C ALA A 200 2.37 -14.72 -19.43
N ILE A 201 1.16 -14.71 -20.01
CA ILE A 201 0.14 -15.70 -19.70
C ILE A 201 0.66 -17.13 -19.96
N GLY A 202 0.43 -18.04 -19.01
CA GLY A 202 0.84 -19.45 -19.10
C GLY A 202 2.35 -19.71 -18.95
N VAL A 203 3.17 -18.71 -18.63
CA VAL A 203 4.61 -18.87 -18.35
C VAL A 203 4.86 -18.70 -16.85
N ALA A 204 5.59 -19.62 -16.22
CA ALA A 204 5.82 -19.57 -14.79
C ALA A 204 6.89 -18.55 -14.39
N ARG A 205 8.00 -18.46 -15.15
CA ARG A 205 9.08 -17.52 -14.83
C ARG A 205 8.71 -16.08 -15.22
N PRO A 206 9.03 -15.07 -14.39
CA PRO A 206 8.91 -13.68 -14.79
C PRO A 206 9.73 -13.39 -16.06
N ILE A 207 9.20 -12.53 -16.93
CA ILE A 207 9.92 -12.03 -18.12
C ILE A 207 11.03 -11.07 -17.70
N ASN A 208 10.76 -10.25 -16.68
CA ASN A 208 11.69 -9.26 -16.15
C ASN A 208 11.48 -9.12 -14.63
N ILE A 209 12.59 -8.91 -13.91
CA ILE A 209 12.65 -8.40 -12.55
C ILE A 209 13.60 -7.20 -12.58
N THR A 210 13.09 -6.00 -12.37
CA THR A 210 13.91 -4.77 -12.31
C THR A 210 13.87 -4.22 -10.88
N VAL A 211 15.05 -4.02 -10.30
CA VAL A 211 15.22 -3.33 -9.01
C VAL A 211 15.78 -1.94 -9.28
N TYR A 212 15.24 -0.93 -8.61
CA TYR A 212 15.73 0.43 -8.68
C TYR A 212 15.76 1.07 -7.29
N THR A 213 16.93 1.49 -6.81
CA THR A 213 17.07 2.08 -5.46
C THR A 213 17.08 3.60 -5.44
N GLU A 214 16.82 4.24 -6.58
CA GLU A 214 16.80 5.70 -6.74
C GLU A 214 18.11 6.37 -6.27
N GLY A 215 19.23 5.67 -6.45
CA GLY A 215 20.56 6.14 -6.02
C GLY A 215 20.76 6.13 -4.50
N THR A 216 19.89 5.45 -3.74
CA THR A 216 20.02 5.30 -2.29
C THR A 216 20.63 3.96 -1.87
N GLY A 217 20.94 3.08 -2.82
CA GLY A 217 21.56 1.78 -2.58
C GLY A 217 22.97 1.88 -1.98
N VAL A 218 23.27 0.99 -1.04
CA VAL A 218 24.61 0.78 -0.45
C VAL A 218 25.45 -0.14 -1.33
N ILE A 219 24.79 -0.98 -2.13
CA ILE A 219 25.35 -1.79 -3.21
C ILE A 219 24.60 -1.48 -4.51
N SER A 220 25.10 -1.94 -5.66
CA SER A 220 24.46 -1.63 -6.96
C SER A 220 23.11 -2.32 -7.12
N ASP A 221 22.22 -1.72 -7.91
CA ASP A 221 20.88 -2.24 -8.18
C ASP A 221 20.94 -3.65 -8.81
N GLU A 222 21.97 -3.93 -9.62
CA GLU A 222 22.20 -5.25 -10.22
C GLU A 222 22.48 -6.31 -9.16
N LYS A 223 23.33 -6.02 -8.17
CA LYS A 223 23.63 -6.96 -7.08
C LYS A 223 22.39 -7.21 -6.21
N ILE A 224 21.58 -6.18 -5.98
CA ILE A 224 20.31 -6.37 -5.26
C ILE A 224 19.38 -7.25 -6.09
N ALA A 225 19.27 -7.04 -7.41
CA ALA A 225 18.46 -7.88 -8.29
C ALA A 225 18.93 -9.35 -8.28
N GLU A 226 20.24 -9.61 -8.26
CA GLU A 226 20.81 -10.96 -8.11
C GLU A 226 20.35 -11.63 -6.80
N LEU A 227 20.49 -10.94 -5.66
CA LEU A 227 20.00 -11.43 -4.36
C LEU A 227 18.49 -11.67 -4.35
N VAL A 228 17.72 -10.82 -5.04
CA VAL A 228 16.27 -11.00 -5.18
C VAL A 228 15.96 -12.29 -5.94
N MET A 229 16.64 -12.53 -7.07
CA MET A 229 16.44 -13.75 -7.85
C MET A 229 16.84 -15.01 -7.09
N GLU A 230 17.84 -14.92 -6.21
CA GLU A 230 18.32 -16.05 -5.42
C GLU A 230 17.39 -16.42 -4.25
N HIS A 231 16.83 -15.42 -3.56
CA HIS A 231 16.15 -15.65 -2.28
C HIS A 231 14.62 -15.59 -2.31
N PHE A 232 14.03 -15.17 -3.44
CA PHE A 232 12.59 -15.05 -3.62
C PHE A 232 12.12 -15.85 -4.85
N ASP A 233 11.23 -16.82 -4.64
CA ASP A 233 10.60 -17.52 -5.74
C ASP A 233 9.43 -16.70 -6.29
N LEU A 234 9.70 -15.98 -7.38
CA LEU A 234 8.72 -15.12 -8.06
C LEU A 234 7.92 -15.87 -9.14
N ARG A 235 7.93 -17.20 -9.18
CA ARG A 235 6.94 -17.93 -9.98
C ARG A 235 5.57 -17.86 -9.31
N PRO A 236 4.43 -17.88 -10.04
CA PRO A 236 3.09 -17.78 -9.46
C PRO A 236 2.85 -18.71 -8.27
N LYS A 237 3.16 -20.00 -8.40
CA LYS A 237 3.06 -20.99 -7.31
C LYS A 237 4.03 -20.70 -6.17
N GLY A 238 5.27 -20.33 -6.49
CA GLY A 238 6.30 -19.96 -5.53
C GLY A 238 5.86 -18.81 -4.64
N ILE A 239 5.26 -17.78 -5.22
CA ILE A 239 4.70 -16.63 -4.48
C ILE A 239 3.58 -17.07 -3.53
N VAL A 240 2.65 -17.90 -4.03
CA VAL A 240 1.54 -18.42 -3.24
C VAL A 240 2.03 -19.18 -2.00
N GLN A 241 3.07 -20.00 -2.16
CA GLN A 241 3.69 -20.76 -1.07
C GLN A 241 4.50 -19.87 -0.13
N MET A 242 5.36 -19.00 -0.67
CA MET A 242 6.22 -18.08 0.08
C MET A 242 5.41 -17.17 1.01
N LEU A 243 4.24 -16.71 0.55
CA LEU A 243 3.39 -15.79 1.28
C LEU A 243 2.16 -16.48 1.91
N ASP A 244 2.05 -17.80 1.82
CA ASP A 244 0.92 -18.57 2.36
C ASP A 244 -0.44 -17.94 1.99
N LEU A 245 -0.72 -17.83 0.69
CA LEU A 245 -1.85 -17.03 0.19
C LEU A 245 -3.16 -17.82 0.04
N LEU A 246 -3.15 -19.15 0.12
CA LEU A 246 -4.38 -19.97 -0.02
C LEU A 246 -5.21 -19.98 1.27
N ARG A 247 -5.56 -18.78 1.75
CA ARG A 247 -6.31 -18.55 2.99
C ARG A 247 -7.32 -17.41 2.81
N PRO A 248 -8.40 -17.36 3.61
CA PRO A 248 -9.42 -16.31 3.53
C PRO A 248 -8.98 -15.01 4.23
N ILE A 249 -7.85 -14.42 3.81
CA ILE A 249 -7.17 -13.30 4.49
C ILE A 249 -7.46 -11.90 3.91
N TYR A 250 -8.17 -11.82 2.78
CA TYR A 250 -8.19 -10.61 1.94
C TYR A 250 -9.26 -9.58 2.31
N ALA A 251 -10.27 -9.92 3.09
CA ALA A 251 -11.34 -8.97 3.40
C ALA A 251 -10.81 -7.72 4.13
N LYS A 252 -9.82 -7.91 5.03
CA LYS A 252 -9.15 -6.83 5.75
C LYS A 252 -8.34 -5.90 4.84
N THR A 253 -7.92 -6.33 3.65
CA THR A 253 -7.09 -5.52 2.74
C THR A 253 -7.91 -4.53 1.92
N ALA A 254 -9.22 -4.77 1.77
CA ALA A 254 -10.08 -4.05 0.83
C ALA A 254 -10.43 -2.60 1.27
N ALA A 255 -9.93 -2.18 2.43
CA ALA A 255 -10.00 -0.80 2.91
C ALA A 255 -8.71 -0.47 3.69
N TYR A 256 -8.35 0.81 3.68
CA TYR A 256 -7.18 1.35 4.40
C TYR A 256 -5.83 0.84 3.90
N GLY A 257 -5.75 0.47 2.61
CA GLY A 257 -4.52 0.05 1.95
C GLY A 257 -4.22 -1.44 2.11
N HIS A 258 -3.59 -2.01 1.07
CA HIS A 258 -3.08 -3.38 1.10
C HIS A 258 -1.68 -3.47 1.73
N PHE A 259 -0.96 -2.36 1.81
CA PHE A 259 0.43 -2.27 2.27
C PHE A 259 0.56 -1.33 3.46
N GLY A 260 1.64 -1.50 4.24
CA GLY A 260 1.92 -0.65 5.41
C GLY A 260 1.18 -1.02 6.69
N ARG A 261 0.72 -2.27 6.81
CA ARG A 261 -0.01 -2.78 7.97
C ARG A 261 0.57 -4.12 8.39
N GLU A 262 1.16 -4.20 9.58
CA GLU A 262 1.84 -5.42 10.06
C GLU A 262 0.86 -6.36 10.78
N GLU A 263 -0.21 -6.70 10.08
CA GLU A 263 -1.24 -7.64 10.55
C GLU A 263 -0.76 -9.08 10.31
N PRO A 264 -1.12 -10.05 11.17
CA PRO A 264 -0.73 -11.45 10.99
C PRO A 264 -1.16 -12.06 9.64
N GLU A 265 -2.26 -11.57 9.08
CA GLU A 265 -2.74 -11.99 7.76
C GLU A 265 -1.86 -11.51 6.60
N PHE A 266 -1.11 -10.41 6.76
CA PHE A 266 -0.41 -9.73 5.68
C PHE A 266 1.04 -10.18 5.63
N SER A 267 1.21 -11.43 5.21
CA SER A 267 2.51 -12.11 5.11
C SER A 267 3.56 -11.35 4.28
N TRP A 268 3.13 -10.51 3.33
CA TRP A 268 3.99 -9.66 2.51
C TRP A 268 4.53 -8.42 3.22
N GLU A 269 4.06 -8.11 4.42
CA GLU A 269 4.59 -7.03 5.25
C GLU A 269 5.69 -7.51 6.22
N ARG A 270 5.96 -8.81 6.28
CA ARG A 270 7.07 -9.35 7.10
C ARG A 270 8.42 -8.96 6.51
N THR A 271 9.41 -8.82 7.38
CA THR A 271 10.80 -8.47 7.04
C THR A 271 11.78 -9.61 7.39
N ASP A 272 11.31 -10.85 7.33
CA ASP A 272 12.02 -12.07 7.72
C ASP A 272 13.16 -12.47 6.78
N LYS A 273 13.24 -11.88 5.58
CA LYS A 273 14.38 -12.03 4.66
C LYS A 273 15.45 -10.95 4.83
N ALA A 274 15.18 -9.89 5.60
CA ALA A 274 16.08 -8.74 5.71
C ALA A 274 17.47 -9.12 6.27
N ALA A 275 17.52 -9.91 7.34
CA ALA A 275 18.79 -10.35 7.93
C ALA A 275 19.62 -11.23 6.98
N LEU A 276 18.96 -12.13 6.24
CA LEU A 276 19.59 -12.95 5.21
C LEU A 276 20.18 -12.07 4.10
N LEU A 277 19.38 -11.15 3.55
CA LEU A 277 19.82 -10.23 2.49
C LEU A 277 21.01 -9.37 2.93
N ARG A 278 20.99 -8.89 4.18
CA ARG A 278 22.08 -8.11 4.75
C ARG A 278 23.38 -8.93 4.81
N ALA A 279 23.29 -10.18 5.26
CA ALA A 279 24.44 -11.07 5.39
C ALA A 279 25.06 -11.41 4.01
N GLU A 280 24.24 -11.79 3.04
CA GLU A 280 24.69 -12.14 1.68
C GLU A 280 25.24 -10.92 0.92
N ALA A 281 24.74 -9.72 1.21
CA ALA A 281 25.31 -8.47 0.68
C ALA A 281 26.68 -8.10 1.27
N GLY A 282 27.12 -8.76 2.34
CA GLY A 282 28.41 -8.49 3.00
C GLY A 282 28.52 -7.10 3.63
N ILE A 283 27.39 -6.49 4.00
CA ILE A 283 27.36 -5.19 4.68
C ILE A 283 27.35 -5.37 6.21
N ALA A 284 28.24 -4.66 6.90
CA ALA A 284 28.39 -4.69 8.36
C ALA A 284 27.17 -4.05 9.05
#